data_AF-A0A7C5VBQ4-F1
#
_entry.id   AF-A0A7C5VBQ4-F1
#
_cell.length_a   1.000
_cell.length_b   1.000
_cell.length_c   1.000
_cell.angle_alpha   90.00
_cell.angle_beta   90.00
_cell.angle_gamma   90.00
#
_symmetry.space_group_name_H-M   'P 1'
#
loop_
_entity.id
_entity.type
_entity.pdbx_description
1 polymer ?
#
loop_
_entity_poly.entity_id
_entity_poly.type
_entity_poly.pdbx_seq_one_letter_code
_entity_poly.pdbx_strand_id
1 'polypeptide(L)' 'MIRIREIVDPELRRKIVEKLAENRGTSVAAIPDWFELDDADYVDLLNELKEQDPDYDPRDHDPRM' A
#
# COMPACT_ATOMS: atom_id res chain seq x y z
N MET A 1 -11.36 -7.08 -2.02
CA MET A 1 -10.93 -6.65 -3.37
C MET A 1 -11.17 -5.15 -3.51
N ILE A 2 -10.10 -4.38 -3.66
CA ILE A 2 -10.07 -2.91 -3.77
C ILE A 2 -9.37 -2.56 -5.08
N ARG A 3 -9.98 -1.69 -5.90
CA ARG A 3 -9.30 -1.18 -7.12
C ARG A 3 -8.49 0.06 -6.82
N ILE A 4 -7.37 0.23 -7.53
CA ILE A 4 -6.51 1.41 -7.35
C ILE A 4 -7.28 2.72 -7.57
N ARG A 5 -8.21 2.75 -8.55
CA ARG A 5 -9.08 3.91 -8.79
C ARG A 5 -10.07 4.25 -7.66
N GLU A 6 -10.34 3.31 -6.75
CA GLU A 6 -11.26 3.51 -5.61
C GLU A 6 -10.56 4.15 -4.40
N ILE A 7 -9.23 4.23 -4.43
CA ILE A 7 -8.43 4.96 -3.47
C ILE A 7 -8.60 6.46 -3.76
N VAL A 8 -9.45 7.11 -2.96
CA VAL A 8 -9.80 8.53 -3.10
C VAL A 8 -8.66 9.47 -2.68
N ASP A 9 -7.78 8.99 -1.81
CA ASP A 9 -6.64 9.77 -1.35
C ASP A 9 -5.50 9.71 -2.39
N PRO A 10 -5.13 10.85 -3.01
CA PRO A 10 -4.17 10.86 -4.10
C PRO A 10 -2.74 10.56 -3.65
N GLU A 11 -2.37 10.90 -2.41
CA GLU A 11 -1.04 10.61 -1.87
C GLU A 11 -0.89 9.13 -1.54
N LEU A 12 -1.90 8.55 -0.88
CA LEU A 12 -1.97 7.13 -0.59
C LEU A 12 -1.97 6.30 -1.87
N ARG A 13 -2.77 6.71 -2.87
CA ARG A 13 -2.80 6.03 -4.17
C ARG A 13 -1.41 6.02 -4.79
N ARG A 14 -0.71 7.16 -4.76
CA ARG A 14 0.65 7.24 -5.29
C ARG A 14 1.61 6.30 -4.55
N LYS A 15 1.63 6.34 -3.22
CA LYS A 15 2.48 5.48 -2.38
C LYS A 15 2.23 3.99 -2.64
N ILE A 16 0.95 3.60 -2.77
CA ILE A 16 0.55 2.22 -3.05
C ILE A 16 1.01 1.77 -4.43
N VAL A 17 0.85 2.60 -5.47
CA VAL A 17 1.29 2.23 -6.82
C VAL A 17 2.82 2.18 -6.90
N GLU A 18 3.52 3.13 -6.26
CA GLU A 18 4.99 3.10 -6.13
C GLU A 18 5.45 1.80 -5.47
N LYS A 19 4.87 1.42 -4.33
CA LYS A 19 5.25 0.20 -3.62
C LYS A 19 4.88 -1.08 -4.37
N LEU A 20 3.70 -1.12 -4.98
CA LEU A 20 3.26 -2.24 -5.80
C LEU A 20 4.17 -2.43 -7.03
N ALA A 21 4.69 -1.33 -7.59
CA ALA A 21 5.64 -1.36 -8.71
C ALA A 21 7.00 -1.91 -8.25
N GLU A 22 7.50 -1.46 -7.10
CA GLU A 22 8.71 -2.00 -6.47
C GLU A 22 8.60 -3.51 -6.21
N ASN A 23 7.52 -3.95 -5.56
CA ASN A 23 7.31 -5.35 -5.20
C ASN A 23 7.21 -6.26 -6.44
N ARG A 24 6.73 -5.73 -7.57
CA ARG A 24 6.64 -6.44 -8.85
C ARG A 24 7.87 -6.27 -9.75
N GLY A 25 8.85 -5.47 -9.35
CA GLY A 25 10.01 -5.13 -10.18
C GLY A 25 9.64 -4.43 -11.49
N THR A 26 8.55 -3.65 -11.48
CA THR A 26 8.02 -2.96 -12.65
C THR A 26 7.97 -1.45 -12.43
N SER A 27 7.56 -0.70 -13.45
CA SER A 27 7.36 0.75 -13.35
C SER A 27 5.95 1.09 -12.90
N VAL A 28 5.77 2.19 -12.16
CA VAL A 28 4.47 2.73 -11.74
C VAL A 28 3.50 2.87 -12.91
N ALA A 29 3.99 3.33 -14.07
CA ALA A 29 3.19 3.48 -15.29
C ALA A 29 2.72 2.14 -15.90
N ALA A 30 3.32 1.02 -15.52
CA ALA A 30 2.89 -0.31 -15.96
C ALA A 30 1.71 -0.84 -15.12
N ILE A 31 1.33 -0.15 -14.04
CA ILE A 31 0.20 -0.53 -13.20
C ILE A 31 -1.04 0.23 -13.67
N PRO A 32 -2.04 -0.46 -14.24
CA PRO A 32 -3.25 0.20 -14.70
C PRO A 32 -4.18 0.58 -13.54
N ASP A 33 -5.02 1.61 -13.74
CA ASP A 33 -5.96 2.08 -12.70
C ASP A 33 -7.08 1.07 -12.39
N TRP A 34 -7.34 0.13 -13.30
CA TRP A 34 -8.26 -1.00 -13.09
C TRP A 34 -7.60 -2.20 -12.39
N PHE A 35 -6.33 -2.07 -11.98
CA PHE A 35 -5.68 -3.10 -11.18
C PHE A 35 -6.45 -3.32 -9.88
N GLU A 36 -6.69 -4.59 -9.57
CA GLU A 36 -7.47 -5.04 -8.43
C GLU A 36 -6.51 -5.65 -7.40
N LEU A 37 -6.53 -5.11 -6.19
CA LEU A 37 -5.79 -5.59 -5.03
C LEU A 37 -6.76 -6.39 -4.17
N ASP A 38 -6.35 -7.57 -3.72
CA ASP A 38 -7.11 -8.24 -2.67
C ASP A 38 -6.93 -7.51 -1.33
N ASP A 39 -7.85 -7.74 -0.40
CA ASP A 39 -7.83 -7.03 0.89
C ASP A 39 -6.56 -7.36 1.67
N ALA A 40 -6.04 -8.58 1.52
CA ALA A 40 -4.76 -8.99 2.09
C ALA A 40 -3.59 -8.21 1.47
N ASP A 41 -3.49 -8.17 0.14
CA ASP A 41 -2.42 -7.43 -0.55
C ASP A 41 -2.44 -5.94 -0.18
N TYR A 42 -3.64 -5.35 -0.07
CA TYR A 42 -3.79 -3.96 0.31
C TYR A 42 -3.33 -3.71 1.75
N VAL A 43 -3.71 -4.59 2.69
CA VAL A 43 -3.28 -4.49 4.10
C VAL A 43 -1.77 -4.67 4.23
N ASP A 44 -1.18 -5.60 3.51
CA ASP A 44 0.28 -5.82 3.51
C ASP A 44 1.01 -4.59 2.98
N LEU A 45 0.56 -4.01 1.87
CA LEU A 45 1.12 -2.76 1.35
C LEU A 45 0.99 -1.60 2.36
N LEU A 46 -0.15 -1.49 3.05
CA LEU A 46 -0.32 -0.47 4.08
C LEU A 46 0.63 -0.67 5.26
N ASN A 47 0.86 -1.91 5.69
CA ASN A 47 1.80 -2.22 6.76
C ASN A 47 3.24 -1.92 6.34
N GLU A 48 3.63 -2.29 5.12
CA GLU A 48 4.96 -1.96 4.57
C GLU A 48 5.17 -0.45 4.44
N LEU A 49 4.13 0.30 4.04
CA LEU A 49 4.21 1.77 3.95
C LEU A 49 4.31 2.42 5.32
N LYS A 50 3.62 1.88 6.33
CA LYS A 50 3.75 2.32 7.72
C LYS A 50 5.13 1.99 8.29
N GLU A 51 5.66 0.79 8.07
CA GLU A 51 6.98 0.40 8.57
C GLU A 51 8.13 1.27 8.02
N GLN A 52 7.96 1.81 6.81
CA GLN A 52 8.89 2.76 6.21
C GLN A 52 8.75 4.20 6.75
N ASP A 53 7.67 4.49 7.48
CA ASP A 53 7.49 5.78 8.11
C ASP A 53 8.40 5.87 9.35
N PRO A 54 9.35 6.82 9.43
CA PRO A 54 10.33 6.86 10.51
C PRO A 54 9.71 7.16 11.88
N ASP A 55 8.48 7.67 11.91
CA ASP A 55 7.69 7.88 13.13
C ASP A 55 6.83 6.65 13.50
N TYR A 56 6.93 5.53 12.77
CA TYR A 56 6.22 4.29 13.09
C TYR A 56 6.85 3.60 14.29
N ASP A 57 6.11 3.56 15.41
CA ASP A 57 6.46 2.75 16.57
C ASP A 57 5.75 1.38 16.49
N PRO A 58 6.47 0.27 16.26
CA PRO A 58 5.86 -1.06 16.20
C PRO A 58 5.19 -1.50 17.50
N ARG A 59 5.38 -0.77 18.62
CA ARG A 59 4.70 -1.01 19.91
C ARG A 59 3.25 -0.50 19.94
N ASP A 60 2.85 0.39 19.02
CA ASP A 60 1.46 0.88 18.92
C ASP A 60 0.49 -0.17 18.33
N HIS A 61 1.00 -1.27 17.77
CA HIS A 61 0.21 -2.27 17.04
C HIS A 61 0.03 -3.61 17.76
N ASP A 62 0.42 -3.70 19.05
CA ASP A 62 0.20 -4.91 19.87
C ASP A 62 -1.23 -4.93 20.45
N PRO A 63 -2.13 -5.82 19.99
CA PRO A 63 -3.49 -5.90 20.51
C PRO A 63 -3.59 -6.59 21.89
N ARG A 64 -2.45 -6.91 22.54
CA ARG A 64 -2.37 -7.54 23.88
C ARG A 64 -1.87 -6.60 24.99
N MET A 65 -1.84 -5.29 24.77
CA MET A 65 -1.74 -4.28 25.84
C MET A 65 -2.95 -3.35 25.84
#